data_AF-A0A0R1Y236-F1
#
_entry.id   AF-A0A0R1Y236-F1
#
_cell.length_a   1.000
_cell.length_b   1.000
_cell.length_c   1.000
_cell.angle_alpha   90.00
_cell.angle_beta   90.00
_cell.angle_gamma   90.00
#
_symmetry.space_group_name_H-M   'P 1'
#
loop_
_entity.id
_entity.type
_entity.pdbx_description
1 polymer ?
#
loop_
_entity_poly.entity_id
_entity_poly.type
_entity_poly.pdbx_seq_one_letter_code
_entity_poly.pdbx_strand_id
1 'polypeptide(L)'
;MLVVLGTILASIGQASAALVIEPANPIDQMTMNSYNMAVPIYNDPECTQNSGRPLSTAVSTWRVFQWARTDPNPNNTAVSYDLGGGQWVKKNDVFTGISANDTSIKEAYSAGKKVPVYDSPQLWHIIGYLDPAISEWAVTRSASLGHTSNNLERLDLGNDQWVDATKDVQAIRTAFIFTTGTPLYNGNGVQTGTINQATYYKVFGVKTINGQTYVNLGTDDQWANFKDGTTN
;
A
#
# COMPACT_ATOMS: atom_id res chain seq x y z
N MET A 1 20.00 -43.11 -45.67
CA MET A 1 20.62 -42.27 -44.62
C MET A 1 19.89 -40.94 -44.63
N LEU A 2 18.99 -40.74 -43.67
CA LEU A 2 18.13 -39.56 -43.57
C LEU A 2 18.76 -38.62 -42.54
N VAL A 3 19.15 -37.41 -42.93
CA VAL A 3 19.66 -36.39 -42.01
C VAL A 3 18.52 -35.41 -41.74
N VAL A 4 18.03 -35.40 -40.50
CA VAL A 4 17.05 -34.43 -40.02
C VAL A 4 17.83 -33.23 -39.49
N LEU A 5 17.69 -32.07 -40.15
CA LEU A 5 18.17 -30.78 -39.66
C LEU A 5 17.19 -30.29 -38.59
N GLY A 6 17.64 -30.20 -37.33
CA GLY A 6 16.89 -29.59 -36.24
C GLY A 6 17.00 -28.07 -36.28
N THR A 7 15.89 -27.39 -36.48
CA THR A 7 15.77 -25.93 -36.36
C THR A 7 15.71 -25.56 -34.88
N ILE A 8 16.70 -24.83 -34.37
CA ILE A 8 16.67 -24.25 -33.04
C ILE A 8 15.84 -22.96 -33.11
N LEU A 9 14.63 -22.98 -32.56
CA LEU A 9 13.85 -21.78 -32.29
C LEU A 9 14.46 -21.08 -31.08
N ALA A 10 15.26 -20.03 -31.30
CA ALA A 10 15.64 -19.11 -30.24
C ALA A 10 14.41 -18.29 -29.87
N SER A 11 13.91 -18.45 -28.64
CA SER A 11 12.92 -17.54 -28.08
C SER A 11 13.58 -16.17 -27.91
N ILE A 12 13.19 -15.20 -28.74
CA ILE A 12 13.46 -13.80 -28.49
C ILE A 12 12.71 -13.40 -27.22
N GLY A 13 13.41 -13.37 -26.09
CA GLY A 13 12.91 -12.77 -24.87
C GLY A 13 12.55 -11.31 -25.15
N GLN A 14 11.36 -10.88 -24.76
CA GLN A 14 11.00 -9.47 -24.77
C GLN A 14 12.04 -8.70 -23.95
N ALA A 15 12.74 -7.76 -24.57
CA ALA A 15 13.58 -6.83 -23.85
C ALA A 15 12.69 -6.01 -22.91
N SER A 16 12.95 -6.08 -21.61
CA SER A 16 12.31 -5.17 -20.64
C SER A 16 12.74 -3.74 -20.95
N ALA A 17 11.83 -2.77 -20.79
CA ALA A 17 12.19 -1.37 -20.94
C ALA A 17 13.31 -1.01 -19.95
N ALA A 18 14.32 -0.27 -20.42
CA ALA A 18 15.43 0.17 -19.57
C ALA A 18 14.91 1.09 -18.47
N LEU A 19 15.43 0.94 -17.25
CA LEU A 19 15.09 1.83 -16.14
C LEU A 19 15.67 3.23 -16.39
N VAL A 20 14.90 4.24 -16.00
CA VAL A 20 15.37 5.62 -15.89
C VAL A 20 15.88 5.82 -14.46
N ILE A 21 17.14 6.24 -14.33
CA ILE A 21 17.77 6.54 -13.04
C ILE A 21 17.83 8.06 -12.87
N GLU A 22 17.32 8.55 -11.74
CA GLU A 22 17.32 9.97 -11.44
C GLU A 22 17.96 10.24 -10.08
N PRO A 23 18.69 11.37 -9.93
CA PRO A 23 19.15 11.80 -8.63
C PRO A 23 17.94 12.18 -7.76
N ALA A 24 18.02 11.89 -6.47
CA ALA A 24 17.13 12.52 -5.51
C ALA A 24 17.42 14.03 -5.49
N ASN A 25 16.37 14.86 -5.56
CA ASN A 25 16.53 16.32 -5.50
C ASN A 25 17.23 16.70 -4.18
N PRO A 26 18.38 17.40 -4.21
CA PRO A 26 19.14 17.74 -3.01
C PRO A 26 18.35 18.54 -1.98
N ILE A 27 17.33 19.28 -2.43
CA ILE A 27 16.47 20.12 -1.58
C ILE A 27 15.45 19.28 -0.81
N ASP A 28 15.03 18.13 -1.35
CA ASP A 28 13.88 17.37 -0.84
C ASP A 28 14.26 16.28 0.18
N GLN A 29 15.55 16.15 0.54
CA GLN A 29 16.10 15.18 1.51
C GLN A 29 15.28 13.88 1.64
N MET A 30 15.03 13.21 0.53
CA MET A 30 14.19 12.02 0.51
C MET A 30 14.80 10.94 1.41
N THR A 31 13.97 10.36 2.28
CA THR A 31 14.36 9.25 3.14
C THR A 31 13.45 8.06 2.96
N MET A 32 13.98 6.89 3.28
CA MET A 32 13.28 5.61 3.30
C MET A 32 13.47 4.95 4.66
N ASN A 33 12.42 4.29 5.14
CA ASN A 33 12.36 3.60 6.41
C ASN A 33 12.40 2.09 6.16
N SER A 34 13.46 1.42 6.61
CA SER A 34 13.61 -0.04 6.60
C SER A 34 12.95 -0.71 7.80
N TYR A 35 12.42 0.07 8.75
CA TYR A 35 11.79 -0.42 9.97
C TYR A 35 12.71 -1.32 10.80
N ASN A 36 14.01 -0.99 10.84
CA ASN A 36 15.05 -1.81 11.47
C ASN A 36 15.16 -3.23 10.90
N MET A 37 14.61 -3.48 9.71
CA MET A 37 14.66 -4.79 9.07
C MET A 37 15.92 -4.95 8.22
N ALA A 38 16.38 -6.20 8.11
CA ALA A 38 17.51 -6.61 7.30
C ALA A 38 17.16 -6.64 5.79
N VAL A 39 16.78 -5.49 5.23
CA VAL A 39 16.39 -5.34 3.82
C VAL A 39 17.54 -5.72 2.89
N PRO A 40 17.34 -6.62 1.91
CA PRO A 40 18.38 -7.01 0.97
C PRO A 40 18.91 -5.83 0.15
N ILE A 41 20.24 -5.75 0.01
CA ILE A 41 20.91 -4.77 -0.86
C ILE A 41 21.24 -5.44 -2.20
N TYR A 42 21.04 -4.70 -3.28
CA TYR A 42 21.35 -5.09 -4.64
C TYR A 42 22.41 -4.16 -5.24
N ASN A 43 23.21 -4.70 -6.17
CA ASN A 43 24.27 -3.96 -6.87
C ASN A 43 23.76 -3.23 -8.13
N ASP A 44 22.49 -3.39 -8.48
CA ASP A 44 21.85 -2.89 -9.70
C ASP A 44 20.45 -2.29 -9.40
N PRO A 45 20.02 -1.26 -10.15
CA PRO A 45 18.73 -0.62 -9.95
C PRO A 45 17.53 -1.53 -10.23
N GLU A 46 17.67 -2.53 -11.10
CA GLU A 46 16.64 -3.54 -11.35
C GLU A 46 16.46 -4.50 -10.16
N CYS A 47 17.37 -4.45 -9.17
CA CYS A 47 17.39 -5.34 -8.02
C CYS A 47 17.41 -6.82 -8.41
N THR A 48 18.24 -7.17 -9.40
CA THR A 48 18.44 -8.56 -9.86
C THR A 48 19.74 -9.16 -9.36
N GLN A 49 20.73 -8.34 -9.00
CA GLN A 49 22.05 -8.73 -8.53
C GLN A 49 22.15 -8.52 -7.01
N ASN A 50 21.65 -9.49 -6.24
CA ASN A 50 21.74 -9.45 -4.78
C ASN A 50 23.23 -9.37 -4.35
N SER A 51 23.55 -8.42 -3.48
CA SER A 51 24.90 -8.21 -2.96
C SER A 51 25.33 -9.23 -1.90
N GLY A 52 24.38 -10.01 -1.37
CA GLY A 52 24.56 -10.92 -0.23
C GLY A 52 24.60 -10.20 1.12
N ARG A 53 24.40 -8.88 1.16
CA ARG A 53 24.40 -8.06 2.38
C ARG A 53 23.03 -7.42 2.58
N PRO A 54 22.50 -7.39 3.81
CA PRO A 54 21.33 -6.60 4.13
C PRO A 54 21.70 -5.19 4.64
N LEU A 55 20.72 -4.29 4.67
CA LEU A 55 20.79 -3.07 5.46
C LEU A 55 21.00 -3.41 6.95
N SER A 56 21.67 -2.49 7.65
CA SER A 56 21.86 -2.60 9.09
C SER A 56 20.53 -2.48 9.83
N THR A 57 20.25 -3.40 10.75
CA THR A 57 19.06 -3.34 11.61
C THR A 57 19.19 -2.30 12.74
N ALA A 58 20.38 -1.70 12.91
CA ALA A 58 20.59 -0.61 13.88
C ALA A 58 20.08 0.75 13.37
N VAL A 59 19.76 0.87 12.08
CA VAL A 59 19.30 2.10 11.43
C VAL A 59 17.98 1.83 10.72
N SER A 60 16.94 2.59 11.05
CA SER A 60 15.65 2.51 10.37
C SER A 60 15.58 3.44 9.17
N THR A 61 16.19 4.62 9.25
CA THR A 61 15.96 5.69 8.28
C THR A 61 17.21 5.95 7.44
N TRP A 62 17.03 5.88 6.14
CA TRP A 62 18.09 5.92 5.14
C TRP A 62 17.86 7.07 4.19
N ARG A 63 18.92 7.83 3.91
CA ARG A 63 18.87 8.86 2.88
C ARG A 63 18.87 8.20 1.50
N VAL A 64 17.99 8.68 0.62
CA VAL A 64 17.97 8.30 -0.80
C VAL A 64 18.88 9.24 -1.58
N PHE A 65 19.75 8.67 -2.41
CA PHE A 65 20.65 9.40 -3.31
C PHE A 65 20.17 9.35 -4.76
N GLN A 66 19.63 8.20 -5.18
CA GLN A 66 19.05 8.00 -6.50
C GLN A 66 17.81 7.11 -6.40
N TRP A 67 16.99 7.13 -7.44
CA TRP A 67 15.84 6.26 -7.56
C TRP A 67 15.68 5.84 -9.02
N ALA A 68 15.19 4.62 -9.22
CA ALA A 68 14.95 4.08 -10.55
C ALA A 68 13.45 3.92 -10.79
N ARG A 69 13.01 4.14 -12.04
CA ARG A 69 11.62 4.01 -12.46
C ARG A 69 11.51 3.44 -13.88
N THR A 70 10.34 2.87 -14.20
CA THR A 70 10.06 2.21 -15.48
C THR A 70 9.59 3.15 -16.60
N ASP A 71 9.32 4.42 -16.28
CA ASP A 71 8.79 5.43 -17.21
C ASP A 71 9.41 6.79 -16.83
N PRO A 72 9.93 7.58 -17.79
CA PRO A 72 10.42 8.96 -17.56
C PRO A 72 9.32 9.97 -17.16
N ASN A 73 8.05 9.58 -17.08
CA ASN A 73 7.00 10.42 -16.51
C ASN A 73 7.31 10.69 -15.01
N PRO A 74 7.43 11.96 -14.58
CA PRO A 74 7.74 12.29 -13.18
C PRO A 74 6.68 11.83 -12.18
N ASN A 75 5.47 11.51 -12.65
CA ASN A 75 4.40 10.95 -11.82
C ASN A 75 4.52 9.43 -11.63
N ASN A 76 5.44 8.77 -12.33
CA ASN A 76 5.64 7.33 -12.19
C ASN A 76 6.36 7.01 -10.87
N THR A 77 5.87 6.00 -10.19
CA THR A 77 6.44 5.56 -8.92
C THR A 77 7.79 4.87 -9.13
N ALA A 78 8.74 5.14 -8.23
CA ALA A 78 9.98 4.40 -8.16
C ALA A 78 9.74 2.88 -8.14
N VAL A 79 10.70 2.11 -8.64
CA VAL A 79 10.76 0.66 -8.43
C VAL A 79 11.86 0.27 -7.44
N SER A 80 12.87 1.13 -7.29
CA SER A 80 13.98 0.93 -6.35
C SER A 80 14.65 2.27 -5.98
N TYR A 81 15.45 2.22 -4.91
CA TYR A 81 16.14 3.37 -4.34
C TYR A 81 17.61 3.03 -4.10
N ASP A 82 18.53 3.93 -4.48
CA ASP A 82 19.94 3.88 -4.08
C ASP A 82 20.11 4.64 -2.77
N LEU A 83 20.59 3.94 -1.75
CA LEU A 83 20.87 4.48 -0.43
C LEU A 83 22.33 4.95 -0.26
N GLY A 84 23.07 4.99 -1.37
CA GLY A 84 24.41 5.54 -1.51
C GLY A 84 25.44 4.45 -1.81
N GLY A 85 26.41 4.76 -2.68
CA GLY A 85 27.47 3.83 -3.04
C GLY A 85 26.99 2.64 -3.89
N GLY A 86 25.88 2.79 -4.62
CA GLY A 86 25.29 1.72 -5.44
C GLY A 86 24.58 0.65 -4.60
N GLN A 87 24.06 1.03 -3.42
CA GLN A 87 23.31 0.14 -2.55
C GLN A 87 21.82 0.27 -2.86
N TRP A 88 21.34 -0.54 -3.79
CA TRP A 88 19.96 -0.50 -4.26
C TRP A 88 19.05 -1.36 -3.40
N VAL A 89 17.87 -0.84 -3.07
CA VAL A 89 16.80 -1.59 -2.39
C VAL A 89 15.50 -1.48 -3.17
N LYS A 90 14.66 -2.52 -3.11
CA LYS A 90 13.35 -2.53 -3.76
C LYS A 90 12.40 -1.58 -3.05
N LYS A 91 11.56 -0.87 -3.81
CA LYS A 91 10.54 0.02 -3.23
C LYS A 91 9.63 -0.70 -2.23
N ASN A 92 9.21 -1.93 -2.52
CA ASN A 92 8.25 -2.65 -1.67
C ASN A 92 8.84 -3.14 -0.33
N ASP A 93 10.15 -3.02 -0.14
CA ASP A 93 10.83 -3.45 1.09
C ASP A 93 11.12 -2.28 2.04
N VAL A 94 10.83 -1.03 1.63
CA VAL A 94 11.09 0.20 2.40
C VAL A 94 9.94 1.21 2.28
N PHE A 95 9.77 2.07 3.29
CA PHE A 95 8.62 2.96 3.41
C PHE A 95 9.04 4.43 3.43
N THR A 96 8.28 5.34 2.83
CA THR A 96 8.52 6.79 2.94
C THR A 96 8.26 7.31 4.36
N GLY A 97 7.46 6.58 5.14
CA GLY A 97 7.23 6.90 6.55
C GLY A 97 6.45 5.82 7.28
N ILE A 98 6.61 5.82 8.60
CA ILE A 98 5.75 5.12 9.54
C ILE A 98 5.07 6.20 10.38
N SER A 99 3.75 6.29 10.30
CA SER A 99 2.96 7.21 11.10
C SER A 99 2.40 6.47 12.31
N ALA A 100 2.61 7.02 13.50
CA ALA A 100 1.97 6.54 14.72
C ALA A 100 0.78 7.44 15.06
N ASN A 101 -0.31 6.81 15.52
CA ASN A 101 -1.54 7.52 15.89
C ASN A 101 -2.09 8.40 14.74
N ASP A 102 -2.10 7.88 13.51
CA ASP A 102 -2.71 8.57 12.37
C ASP A 102 -4.22 8.72 12.59
N THR A 103 -4.62 9.91 13.04
CA THR A 103 -6.01 10.24 13.37
C THR A 103 -6.92 10.34 12.14
N SER A 104 -6.35 10.27 10.93
CA SER A 104 -7.13 10.18 9.70
C SER A 104 -7.66 8.76 9.44
N ILE A 105 -7.09 7.74 10.08
CA ILE A 105 -7.53 6.34 9.96
C ILE A 105 -8.43 6.03 11.14
N LYS A 106 -9.65 5.59 10.84
CA LYS A 106 -10.61 5.13 11.85
C LYS A 106 -10.31 3.68 12.25
N GLU A 107 -10.16 2.81 11.26
CA GLU A 107 -10.05 1.37 11.44
C GLU A 107 -9.58 0.65 10.16
N ALA A 108 -9.11 -0.58 10.33
CA ALA A 108 -8.94 -1.55 9.25
C ALA A 108 -10.19 -2.42 9.16
N TYR A 109 -10.84 -2.44 8.00
CA TYR A 109 -12.02 -3.26 7.75
C TYR A 109 -11.67 -4.51 6.95
N SER A 110 -11.79 -5.67 7.61
CA SER A 110 -11.52 -6.99 7.05
C SER A 110 -12.76 -7.66 6.46
N ALA A 111 -13.96 -7.14 6.75
CA ALA A 111 -15.24 -7.73 6.34
C ALA A 111 -15.40 -9.22 6.73
N GLY A 112 -14.84 -9.61 7.88
CA GLY A 112 -14.90 -10.99 8.39
C GLY A 112 -14.08 -11.97 7.56
N LYS A 113 -13.11 -11.50 6.78
CA LYS A 113 -12.20 -12.36 6.01
C LYS A 113 -11.09 -12.89 6.92
N LYS A 114 -10.63 -14.11 6.63
CA LYS A 114 -9.37 -14.63 7.18
C LYS A 114 -8.20 -13.90 6.52
N VAL A 115 -7.64 -12.91 7.21
CA VAL A 115 -6.54 -12.05 6.74
C VAL A 115 -5.24 -12.45 7.43
N PRO A 116 -4.12 -12.64 6.69
CA PRO A 116 -2.83 -12.90 7.30
C PRO A 116 -2.33 -11.69 8.10
N VAL A 117 -1.76 -11.97 9.27
CA VAL A 117 -1.10 -10.99 10.14
C VAL A 117 0.39 -11.24 10.10
N TYR A 118 1.18 -10.18 9.98
CA TYR A 118 2.63 -10.22 9.83
C TYR A 118 3.33 -9.52 10.99
N ASP A 119 4.58 -9.92 11.27
CA ASP A 119 5.42 -9.31 12.31
C ASP A 119 6.01 -7.94 11.94
N SER A 120 5.82 -7.52 10.68
CA SER A 120 6.49 -6.36 10.11
C SER A 120 5.72 -5.81 8.90
N PRO A 121 5.87 -4.51 8.59
CA PRO A 121 5.20 -3.89 7.44
C PRO A 121 5.72 -4.42 6.09
N GLN A 122 6.89 -5.07 6.04
CA GLN A 122 7.42 -5.74 4.85
C GLN A 122 6.65 -7.00 4.47
N LEU A 123 5.84 -7.54 5.38
CA LEU A 123 5.00 -8.73 5.16
C LEU A 123 5.80 -10.02 4.86
N TRP A 124 7.02 -10.15 5.38
CA TRP A 124 7.87 -11.31 5.09
C TRP A 124 7.50 -12.55 5.91
N HIS A 125 6.98 -12.39 7.13
CA HIS A 125 6.63 -13.50 8.01
C HIS A 125 5.21 -13.38 8.54
N ILE A 126 4.38 -14.37 8.22
CA ILE A 126 3.03 -14.50 8.78
C ILE A 126 3.16 -15.05 10.21
N ILE A 127 2.56 -14.35 11.17
CA ILE A 127 2.50 -14.73 12.59
C ILE A 127 1.11 -15.21 13.03
N GLY A 128 0.10 -15.03 12.18
CA GLY A 128 -1.26 -15.47 12.49
C GLY A 128 -2.27 -15.02 11.45
N TYR A 129 -3.55 -15.07 11.86
CA TYR A 129 -4.67 -14.60 11.04
C TYR A 129 -5.65 -13.83 11.92
N LEU A 130 -6.30 -12.82 11.33
CA LEU A 130 -7.44 -12.15 11.95
C LEU A 130 -8.59 -13.14 12.18
N ASP A 131 -9.30 -12.97 13.30
CA ASP A 131 -10.51 -13.72 13.60
C ASP A 131 -11.65 -13.29 12.65
N PRO A 132 -12.16 -14.19 11.78
CA PRO A 132 -13.27 -13.88 10.87
C PRO A 132 -14.56 -13.42 11.56
N ALA A 133 -14.73 -13.67 12.86
CA ALA A 133 -15.86 -13.17 13.64
C ALA A 133 -15.79 -11.64 13.89
N ILE A 134 -14.61 -11.04 13.70
CA ILE A 134 -14.36 -9.60 13.91
C ILE A 134 -14.05 -8.96 12.55
N SER A 135 -14.79 -7.91 12.20
CA SER A 135 -14.62 -7.22 10.92
C SER A 135 -13.86 -5.90 11.03
N GLU A 136 -13.93 -5.25 12.19
CA GLU A 136 -13.41 -3.91 12.46
C GLU A 136 -12.23 -4.02 13.43
N TRP A 137 -11.08 -3.47 13.03
CA TRP A 137 -9.83 -3.58 13.78
C TRP A 137 -9.25 -2.19 14.03
N ALA A 138 -8.90 -1.91 15.28
CA ALA A 138 -8.21 -0.67 15.63
C ALA A 138 -6.85 -0.61 14.93
N VAL A 139 -6.44 0.59 14.53
CA VAL A 139 -5.14 0.84 13.88
C VAL A 139 -4.31 1.73 14.79
N THR A 140 -3.09 1.30 15.10
CA THR A 140 -2.14 2.03 15.96
C THR A 140 -1.07 2.75 15.15
N ARG A 141 -0.67 2.18 14.01
CA ARG A 141 0.31 2.76 13.09
C ARG A 141 -0.03 2.43 11.64
N SER A 142 0.55 3.20 10.72
CA SER A 142 0.48 2.95 9.28
C SER A 142 1.84 3.12 8.62
N ALA A 143 2.08 2.37 7.54
CA ALA A 143 3.24 2.52 6.69
C ALA A 143 2.82 2.91 5.26
N SER A 144 3.62 3.78 4.64
CA SER A 144 3.42 4.27 3.27
C SER A 144 4.64 3.94 2.40
N LEU A 145 4.47 3.31 1.23
CA LEU A 145 5.54 3.05 0.24
C LEU A 145 5.66 4.18 -0.81
N GLY A 146 4.79 5.19 -0.78
CA GLY A 146 4.72 6.28 -1.76
C GLY A 146 4.96 7.68 -1.18
N HIS A 147 5.33 8.63 -2.04
CA HIS A 147 5.51 10.05 -1.65
C HIS A 147 4.18 10.78 -1.42
N THR A 148 3.04 10.14 -1.74
CA THR A 148 1.71 10.68 -1.49
C THR A 148 1.10 10.02 -0.25
N SER A 149 0.54 10.82 0.64
CA SER A 149 -0.12 10.43 1.90
C SER A 149 -1.35 9.51 1.73
N ASN A 150 -1.73 9.23 0.48
CA ASN A 150 -2.96 8.53 0.15
C ASN A 150 -2.73 7.03 -0.09
N ASN A 151 -1.47 6.62 -0.21
CA ASN A 151 -1.08 5.22 -0.33
C ASN A 151 -0.81 4.66 1.07
N LEU A 152 -1.89 4.44 1.83
CA LEU A 152 -1.84 3.62 3.03
C LEU A 152 -1.78 2.16 2.60
N GLU A 153 -0.64 1.53 2.78
CA GLU A 153 -0.41 0.19 2.22
C GLU A 153 -0.26 -0.87 3.30
N ARG A 154 0.19 -0.49 4.50
CA ARG A 154 0.30 -1.40 5.65
C ARG A 154 -0.29 -0.75 6.88
N LEU A 155 -1.07 -1.53 7.64
CA LEU A 155 -1.68 -1.07 8.89
C LEU A 155 -1.20 -1.97 10.02
N ASP A 156 -0.78 -1.36 11.12
CA ASP A 156 -0.49 -2.05 12.37
C ASP A 156 -1.72 -2.01 13.27
N LEU A 157 -2.14 -3.18 13.73
CA LEU A 157 -3.28 -3.36 14.63
C LEU A 157 -2.87 -3.32 16.11
N GLY A 158 -1.57 -3.14 16.38
CA GLY A 158 -0.96 -3.10 17.71
C GLY A 158 -0.01 -4.27 17.93
N ASN A 159 1.02 -4.06 18.76
CA ASN A 159 2.04 -5.07 19.07
C ASN A 159 2.74 -5.67 17.83
N ASP A 160 3.07 -4.81 16.86
CA ASP A 160 3.72 -5.20 15.60
C ASP A 160 2.91 -6.23 14.79
N GLN A 161 1.58 -6.09 14.79
CA GLN A 161 0.66 -6.95 14.04
C GLN A 161 0.21 -6.24 12.77
N TRP A 162 0.95 -6.47 11.69
CA TRP A 162 0.76 -5.76 10.43
C TRP A 162 -0.17 -6.52 9.48
N VAL A 163 -0.98 -5.78 8.73
CA VAL A 163 -1.85 -6.30 7.66
C VAL A 163 -1.69 -5.50 6.36
N ASP A 164 -1.96 -6.14 5.23
CA ASP A 164 -1.87 -5.53 3.90
C ASP A 164 -3.17 -4.80 3.53
N ALA A 165 -3.14 -3.46 3.54
CA ALA A 165 -4.28 -2.63 3.16
C ALA A 165 -4.42 -2.42 1.64
N THR A 166 -3.46 -2.90 0.85
CA THR A 166 -3.55 -2.88 -0.63
C THR A 166 -4.37 -4.02 -1.19
N LYS A 167 -4.60 -5.06 -0.37
CA LYS A 167 -5.15 -6.33 -0.84
C LYS A 167 -6.14 -6.96 0.13
N ASP A 168 -5.79 -7.05 1.40
CA ASP A 168 -6.46 -7.95 2.33
C ASP A 168 -7.50 -7.23 3.20
N VAL A 169 -7.24 -5.97 3.58
CA VAL A 169 -8.16 -5.10 4.34
C VAL A 169 -8.38 -3.76 3.65
N GLN A 170 -9.45 -3.05 4.03
CA GLN A 170 -9.68 -1.67 3.62
C GLN A 170 -9.33 -0.71 4.77
N ALA A 171 -8.49 0.28 4.50
CA ALA A 171 -8.28 1.38 5.43
C ALA A 171 -9.50 2.31 5.40
N ILE A 172 -10.29 2.31 6.48
CA ILE A 172 -11.44 3.21 6.62
C ILE A 172 -10.94 4.50 7.25
N ARG A 173 -11.05 5.61 6.51
CA ARG A 173 -10.71 6.94 7.03
C ARG A 173 -11.82 7.54 7.88
N THR A 174 -11.47 8.51 8.71
CA THR A 174 -12.42 9.23 9.56
C THR A 174 -13.37 10.14 8.78
N ALA A 175 -13.02 10.50 7.54
CA ALA A 175 -13.88 11.24 6.62
C ALA A 175 -13.58 10.92 5.15
N PHE A 176 -14.59 11.05 4.30
CA PHE A 176 -14.51 10.95 2.84
C PHE A 176 -15.24 12.11 2.17
N ILE A 177 -14.82 12.47 0.96
CA ILE A 177 -15.58 13.37 0.08
C ILE A 177 -16.50 12.50 -0.78
N PHE A 178 -17.78 12.85 -0.80
CA PHE A 178 -18.76 12.28 -1.74
C PHE A 178 -19.30 13.39 -2.63
N THR A 179 -19.68 13.07 -3.87
CA THR A 179 -20.22 14.06 -4.81
C THR A 179 -21.75 14.16 -4.68
N THR A 180 -22.32 15.29 -5.10
CA THR A 180 -23.78 15.43 -5.18
C THR A 180 -24.35 14.34 -6.09
N GLY A 181 -25.41 13.68 -5.63
CA GLY A 181 -26.06 12.57 -6.32
C GLY A 181 -25.58 11.18 -5.91
N THR A 182 -24.50 11.04 -5.13
CA THR A 182 -24.09 9.72 -4.58
C THR A 182 -25.26 9.08 -3.83
N PRO A 183 -25.67 7.84 -4.16
CA PRO A 183 -26.78 7.18 -3.49
C PRO A 183 -26.49 6.88 -2.02
N LEU A 184 -27.51 7.06 -1.18
CA LEU A 184 -27.52 6.65 0.22
C LEU A 184 -28.45 5.46 0.40
N TYR A 185 -28.06 4.53 1.26
CA TYR A 185 -28.79 3.30 1.53
C TYR A 185 -29.03 3.15 3.03
N ASN A 186 -30.01 2.33 3.38
CA ASN A 186 -30.14 1.79 4.73
C ASN A 186 -29.30 0.53 4.94
N GLY A 187 -29.28 0.04 6.17
CA GLY A 187 -28.54 -1.17 6.54
C GLY A 187 -28.94 -2.46 5.79
N ASN A 188 -30.09 -2.48 5.10
CA ASN A 188 -30.58 -3.60 4.29
C ASN A 188 -30.28 -3.43 2.79
N GLY A 189 -29.62 -2.34 2.38
CA GLY A 189 -29.28 -2.05 1.00
C GLY A 189 -30.41 -1.48 0.16
N VAL A 190 -31.47 -0.96 0.79
CA VAL A 190 -32.50 -0.18 0.10
C VAL A 190 -32.05 1.26 0.02
N GLN A 191 -32.12 1.87 -1.18
CA GLN A 191 -31.78 3.27 -1.36
C GLN A 191 -32.79 4.16 -0.62
N THR A 192 -32.29 5.08 0.19
CA THR A 192 -33.05 6.00 1.06
C THR A 192 -32.94 7.45 0.63
N GLY A 193 -31.93 7.79 -0.19
CA GLY A 193 -31.73 9.13 -0.68
C GLY A 193 -30.48 9.29 -1.52
N THR A 194 -29.98 10.52 -1.57
CA THR A 194 -28.72 10.89 -2.23
C THR A 194 -28.01 12.00 -1.44
N ILE A 195 -26.69 12.07 -1.61
CA ILE A 195 -25.89 13.21 -1.15
C ILE A 195 -26.33 14.47 -1.90
N ASN A 196 -26.62 15.55 -1.17
CA ASN A 196 -27.08 16.82 -1.73
C ASN A 196 -25.96 17.85 -1.92
N GLN A 197 -24.82 17.67 -1.25
CA GLN A 197 -23.70 18.60 -1.30
C GLN A 197 -22.37 17.85 -1.38
N ALA A 198 -21.51 18.23 -2.32
CA ALA A 198 -20.16 17.71 -2.37
C ALA A 198 -19.29 18.32 -1.25
N THR A 199 -18.94 17.53 -0.24
CA THR A 199 -18.13 17.95 0.92
C THR A 199 -17.55 16.74 1.66
N TYR A 200 -16.77 16.97 2.71
CA TYR A 200 -16.34 15.93 3.65
C TYR A 200 -17.50 15.48 4.53
N TYR A 201 -17.71 14.17 4.55
CA TYR A 201 -18.60 13.50 5.47
C TYR A 201 -17.79 12.69 6.46
N LYS A 202 -18.06 12.90 7.75
CA LYS A 202 -17.49 12.09 8.83
C LYS A 202 -18.02 10.66 8.73
N VAL A 203 -17.13 9.68 8.94
CA VAL A 203 -17.49 8.26 8.99
C VAL A 203 -17.77 7.84 10.43
N PHE A 204 -18.95 7.28 10.65
CA PHE A 204 -19.37 6.79 11.96
C PHE A 204 -19.16 5.28 12.13
N GLY A 205 -19.24 4.52 11.03
CA GLY A 205 -19.01 3.07 11.02
C GLY A 205 -18.88 2.53 9.60
N VAL A 206 -18.61 1.24 9.49
CA VAL A 206 -18.43 0.52 8.24
C VAL A 206 -19.17 -0.82 8.29
N LYS A 207 -19.72 -1.27 7.16
CA LYS A 207 -20.29 -2.62 7.07
C LYS A 207 -20.30 -3.13 5.63
N THR A 208 -20.61 -4.41 5.49
CA THR A 208 -20.90 -5.02 4.20
C THR A 208 -22.40 -5.04 3.94
N ILE A 209 -22.80 -4.52 2.77
CA ILE A 209 -24.19 -4.57 2.26
C ILE A 209 -24.10 -5.13 0.84
N ASN A 210 -24.83 -6.21 0.55
CA ASN A 210 -24.84 -6.85 -0.77
C ASN A 210 -23.44 -7.16 -1.34
N GLY A 211 -22.50 -7.58 -0.49
CA GLY A 211 -21.13 -7.93 -0.88
C GLY A 211 -20.19 -6.74 -1.13
N GLN A 212 -20.65 -5.51 -0.90
CA GLN A 212 -19.85 -4.29 -1.04
C GLN A 212 -19.66 -3.60 0.31
N THR A 213 -18.57 -2.85 0.46
CA THR A 213 -18.31 -2.07 1.68
C THR A 213 -19.04 -0.75 1.62
N TYR A 214 -19.72 -0.41 2.69
CA TYR A 214 -20.39 0.87 2.89
C TYR A 214 -19.89 1.54 4.16
N VAL A 215 -19.84 2.87 4.12
CA VAL A 215 -19.51 3.72 5.27
C VAL A 215 -20.74 4.51 5.71
N ASN A 216 -20.95 4.60 7.01
CA ASN A 216 -22.05 5.36 7.60
C ASN A 216 -21.68 6.83 7.75
N LEU A 217 -22.53 7.71 7.25
CA LEU A 217 -22.31 9.16 7.22
C LEU A 217 -23.19 9.94 8.21
N GLY A 218 -23.98 9.26 9.03
CA GLY A 218 -24.87 9.88 10.02
C GLY A 218 -25.86 8.90 10.64
N THR A 219 -27.04 8.73 10.02
CA THR A 219 -28.11 7.85 10.51
C THR A 219 -28.05 6.44 9.90
N ASP A 220 -28.90 5.53 10.37
CA ASP A 220 -29.02 4.16 9.83
C ASP A 220 -29.47 4.09 8.36
N ASP A 221 -29.96 5.21 7.82
CA ASP A 221 -30.38 5.40 6.43
C ASP A 221 -29.33 6.15 5.59
N GLN A 222 -28.11 6.34 6.11
CA GLN A 222 -27.05 7.13 5.47
C GLN A 222 -25.78 6.32 5.25
N TRP A 223 -25.90 5.17 4.58
CA TRP A 223 -24.78 4.35 4.13
C TRP A 223 -24.42 4.70 2.69
N ALA A 224 -23.19 5.16 2.44
CA ALA A 224 -22.66 5.38 1.10
C ALA A 224 -21.67 4.27 0.73
N ASN A 225 -21.61 3.89 -0.55
CA ASN A 225 -20.64 2.91 -1.02
C ASN A 225 -19.23 3.47 -0.83
N PHE A 226 -18.36 2.71 -0.16
CA PHE A 226 -16.99 3.13 0.12
C PHE A 226 -16.24 3.57 -1.16
N LYS A 227 -16.49 2.89 -2.28
CA LYS A 227 -15.81 3.17 -3.57
C LYS A 227 -16.25 4.48 -4.22
N ASP A 228 -17.39 5.04 -3.82
CA ASP A 228 -17.88 6.31 -4.34
C ASP A 228 -17.27 7.51 -3.59
N GLY A 229 -16.57 7.24 -2.48
CA GLY A 229 -15.90 8.25 -1.68
C GLY A 229 -14.45 8.42 -2.10
N THR A 230 -13.96 9.65 -2.09
CA THR A 230 -12.54 9.96 -2.26
C THR A 230 -11.94 10.50 -0.97
N THR A 231 -10.63 10.32 -0.84
CA THR A 231 -9.83 10.92 0.22
C THR A 231 -9.04 12.07 -0.39
N ASN A 232 -8.79 13.13 0.39
CA ASN A 232 -7.84 14.16 -0.04
C ASN A 232 -6.43 13.62 -0.09
#